data_AF-A0A097BVC3-F1
#
_entry.id   AF-A0A097BVC3-F1
#
_cell.length_a   1.000
_cell.length_b   1.000
_cell.length_c   1.000
_cell.angle_alpha   90.00
_cell.angle_beta   90.00
_cell.angle_gamma   90.00
#
_symmetry.space_group_name_H-M   'P 1'
#
loop_
_entity.id
_entity.type
_entity.pdbx_description
1 polymer ?
#
loop_
_entity_poly.entity_id
_entity_poly.type
_entity_poly.pdbx_seq_one_letter_code
_entity_poly.pdbx_strand_id
1 'polypeptide(L)'
;RVVPLNTWVLISNFKLAYNLLRRPDGSFNRDLAEFLDRKVPSNRVPVDGVFSFDRIDRATGLLNRVYLTAPENKPQWGIVDLEKPLSTTEIVPVIIFFHGGS
;
A
#
# COMPACT_ATOMS: atom_id res chain seq x y z
N ARG A 1 -14.38 23.39 -15.13
CA ARG A 1 -13.71 22.83 -13.93
C ARG A 1 -12.90 21.63 -14.42
N VAL A 2 -11.57 21.61 -14.26
CA VAL A 2 -10.71 20.57 -14.88
C VAL A 2 -10.64 19.27 -14.07
N VAL A 3 -11.04 19.30 -12.79
CA VAL A 3 -11.07 18.13 -11.90
C VAL A 3 -12.30 18.15 -10.98
N PRO A 4 -12.75 16.99 -10.50
CA PRO A 4 -13.73 16.89 -9.41
C PRO A 4 -13.26 17.62 -8.13
N LEU A 5 -14.20 18.13 -7.33
CA LEU A 5 -13.88 18.91 -6.13
C LEU A 5 -13.11 18.08 -5.08
N ASN A 6 -13.55 16.85 -4.83
CA ASN A 6 -12.86 15.94 -3.90
C ASN A 6 -11.42 15.65 -4.34
N THR A 7 -11.18 15.47 -5.64
CA THR A 7 -9.82 15.33 -6.21
C THR A 7 -9.01 16.59 -5.98
N TRP A 8 -9.57 17.77 -6.24
CA TRP A 8 -8.87 19.04 -6.01
C TRP A 8 -8.48 19.22 -4.54
N VAL A 9 -9.38 18.89 -3.61
CA VAL A 9 -9.13 18.95 -2.16
C VAL A 9 -8.01 17.98 -1.78
N LEU A 10 -8.08 16.71 -2.22
CA LEU A 10 -7.07 15.70 -1.91
C LEU A 10 -5.66 16.14 -2.36
N ILE A 11 -5.53 16.56 -3.61
CA ILE A 11 -4.24 16.96 -4.17
C ILE A 11 -3.74 18.27 -3.54
N SER A 12 -4.63 19.22 -3.24
CA SER A 12 -4.24 20.47 -2.58
C SER A 12 -3.79 20.24 -1.13
N ASN A 13 -4.39 19.28 -0.42
CA ASN A 13 -3.97 18.91 0.92
C ASN A 13 -2.55 18.36 0.93
N PHE A 14 -2.23 17.45 0.01
CA PHE A 14 -0.86 16.97 -0.19
C PHE A 14 0.10 18.11 -0.51
N LYS A 15 -0.25 19.01 -1.45
CA LYS A 15 0.59 20.16 -1.80
C LYS A 15 0.96 21.01 -0.59
N LEU A 16 -0.01 21.33 0.26
CA LEU A 16 0.21 22.16 1.45
C LEU A 16 1.09 21.44 2.46
N ALA A 17 0.79 20.17 2.78
CA ALA A 17 1.63 19.38 3.67
C ALA A 17 3.07 19.29 3.16
N TYR A 18 3.28 18.95 1.89
CA TYR A 18 4.60 18.74 1.33
C TYR A 18 5.45 20.01 1.22
N ASN A 19 4.83 21.18 1.09
CA ASN A 19 5.55 22.45 1.20
C ASN A 19 6.12 22.69 2.60
N LEU A 20 5.49 22.16 3.66
CA LEU A 20 6.02 22.23 5.02
C LEU A 20 7.13 21.21 5.27
N LEU A 21 7.09 20.06 4.59
CA LEU A 21 8.06 18.98 4.79
C LEU A 21 9.41 19.26 4.10
N ARG A 22 9.38 19.94 2.94
CA ARG A 22 10.59 20.35 2.21
C ARG A 22 11.18 21.61 2.81
N ARG A 23 12.44 21.56 3.24
CA ARG A 23 13.13 22.72 3.79
C ARG A 23 13.97 23.43 2.73
N PRO A 24 14.14 24.76 2.79
CA PRO A 24 14.96 25.52 1.84
C PRO A 24 16.44 25.08 1.79
N ASP A 25 16.95 24.48 2.87
CA ASP A 25 18.32 23.96 2.97
C ASP A 25 18.51 22.59 2.28
N GLY A 26 17.47 22.04 1.66
CA GLY A 26 17.50 20.74 1.00
C GLY A 26 17.25 19.55 1.93
N SER A 27 17.11 19.76 3.24
CA SER A 27 16.70 18.72 4.17
C SER A 27 15.19 18.43 4.08
N PHE A 28 14.77 17.28 4.65
CA PHE A 28 13.37 16.85 4.68
C PHE A 28 12.91 16.56 6.10
N ASN A 29 11.71 17.00 6.45
CA ASN A 29 11.11 16.70 7.75
C ASN A 29 10.48 15.30 7.76
N ARG A 30 11.33 14.26 7.86
CA ARG A 30 10.88 12.86 7.81
C ARG A 30 9.89 12.52 8.92
N ASP A 31 10.14 12.92 10.16
CA ASP A 31 9.27 12.57 11.28
C ASP A 31 7.85 13.14 11.11
N LEU A 32 7.75 14.40 10.69
CA LEU A 32 6.45 15.02 10.41
C LEU A 32 5.77 14.38 9.19
N ALA A 33 6.55 13.99 8.17
CA ALA A 33 6.02 13.30 7.00
C ALA A 33 5.35 11.97 7.38
N GLU A 34 6.05 11.15 8.17
CA GLU A 34 5.56 9.84 8.59
C GLU A 34 4.34 9.95 9.52
N PHE A 35 4.21 11.06 10.26
CA PHE A 35 3.09 11.37 11.14
C PHE A 35 1.85 11.86 10.38
N LEU A 36 2.03 12.74 9.39
CA LEU A 36 0.91 13.29 8.60
C LEU A 36 0.38 12.32 7.55
N ASP A 37 1.18 11.32 7.15
CA ASP A 37 0.78 10.36 6.14
C ASP A 37 -0.33 9.42 6.65
N ARG A 38 -1.34 9.20 5.80
CA ARG A 38 -2.49 8.35 6.13
C ARG A 38 -2.20 6.92 5.72
N LYS A 39 -1.68 6.13 6.66
CA LYS A 39 -1.32 4.72 6.46
C LYS A 39 -2.44 3.77 6.87
N VAL A 40 -2.33 2.53 6.38
CA VAL A 40 -3.20 1.41 6.79
C VAL A 40 -2.36 0.16 7.05
N PRO A 41 -2.70 -0.66 8.07
CA PRO A 41 -2.05 -1.96 8.26
C PRO A 41 -2.48 -2.94 7.17
N SER A 42 -1.74 -4.04 7.01
CA SER A 42 -2.20 -5.17 6.20
C SER A 42 -3.42 -5.81 6.86
N ASN A 43 -4.31 -6.41 6.08
CA ASN A 43 -5.50 -7.08 6.59
C ASN A 43 -5.68 -8.45 5.96
N ARG A 44 -5.59 -9.50 6.77
CA ARG A 44 -5.77 -10.89 6.30
C ARG A 44 -7.25 -11.31 6.21
N VAL A 45 -8.16 -10.51 6.76
CA VAL A 45 -9.61 -10.68 6.56
C VAL A 45 -9.98 -9.96 5.26
N PRO A 46 -10.57 -10.65 4.27
CA PRO A 46 -10.96 -10.02 3.02
C PRO A 46 -11.90 -8.84 3.19
N VAL A 47 -11.60 -7.74 2.49
CA VAL A 47 -12.50 -6.58 2.31
C VAL A 47 -12.66 -6.39 0.80
N ASP A 48 -13.90 -6.36 0.33
CA ASP A 48 -14.24 -6.29 -1.11
C ASP A 48 -13.51 -7.36 -1.96
N GLY A 49 -13.35 -8.55 -1.40
CA GLY A 49 -12.73 -9.70 -2.08
C GLY A 49 -11.20 -9.68 -2.12
N VAL A 50 -10.52 -8.76 -1.43
CA VAL A 50 -9.05 -8.68 -1.38
C VAL A 50 -8.56 -8.77 0.06
N PHE A 51 -7.49 -9.52 0.28
CA PHE A 51 -6.73 -9.50 1.53
C PHE A 51 -5.26 -9.15 1.29
N SER A 52 -4.55 -8.79 2.35
CA SER A 52 -3.14 -8.42 2.29
C SER A 52 -2.33 -8.90 3.50
N PHE A 53 -1.03 -9.04 3.28
CA PHE A 53 -0.05 -9.34 4.32
C PHE A 53 1.30 -8.70 3.97
N ASP A 54 2.09 -8.42 5.01
CA ASP A 54 3.42 -7.82 4.87
C ASP A 54 4.51 -8.90 4.96
N ARG A 55 5.52 -8.80 4.09
CA ARG A 55 6.74 -9.64 4.10
C ARG A 55 7.96 -8.74 4.26
N ILE A 56 8.79 -9.07 5.24
CA ILE A 56 10.02 -8.33 5.54
C ILE A 56 11.22 -9.17 5.15
N ASP A 57 12.13 -8.59 4.37
CA ASP A 57 13.48 -9.11 4.23
C ASP A 57 14.31 -8.73 5.47
N ARG A 58 14.77 -9.72 6.23
CA ARG A 58 15.52 -9.46 7.47
C ARG A 58 16.92 -8.90 7.22
N ALA A 59 17.51 -9.14 6.06
CA ALA A 59 18.87 -8.65 5.76
C ALA A 59 18.88 -7.16 5.44
N THR A 60 17.84 -6.67 4.76
CA THR A 60 17.75 -5.29 4.26
C THR A 60 16.75 -4.42 5.02
N GLY A 61 15.85 -5.03 5.81
CA GLY A 61 14.71 -4.35 6.40
C GLY A 61 13.61 -4.00 5.40
N LEU A 62 13.73 -4.44 4.13
CA LEU A 62 12.76 -4.10 3.09
C LEU A 62 11.43 -4.81 3.32
N LEU A 63 10.36 -4.03 3.45
CA LEU A 63 8.99 -4.51 3.61
C LEU A 63 8.24 -4.38 2.29
N ASN A 64 7.58 -5.46 1.87
CA ASN A 64 6.63 -5.45 0.75
C ASN A 64 5.26 -5.91 1.25
N ARG A 65 4.19 -5.29 0.73
CA ARG A 65 2.82 -5.74 0.95
C ARG A 65 2.32 -6.52 -0.25
N VAL A 66 1.83 -7.73 -0.01
CA VAL A 66 1.20 -8.56 -1.02
C VAL A 66 -0.31 -8.41 -0.90
N TYR A 67 -0.99 -8.28 -2.05
CA TYR A 67 -2.45 -8.27 -2.15
C TYR A 67 -2.89 -9.47 -2.98
N LEU A 68 -3.83 -10.25 -2.47
CA LEU A 68 -4.36 -11.43 -3.14
C LEU A 68 -5.90 -11.43 -3.10
N THR A 69 -6.50 -12.09 -4.08
CA THR A 69 -7.94 -12.37 -4.09
C THR A 69 -8.30 -13.30 -2.95
N ALA A 70 -9.43 -13.02 -2.30
CA ALA A 70 -9.96 -13.85 -1.23
C ALA A 70 -10.24 -15.28 -1.75
N PRO A 71 -9.87 -16.32 -0.99
CA PRO A 71 -10.30 -17.68 -1.32
C PRO A 71 -11.82 -17.77 -1.16
N GLU A 72 -12.47 -18.54 -2.04
CA GLU A 72 -13.93 -18.72 -2.05
C GLU A 72 -14.43 -19.33 -0.73
N ASN A 73 -13.61 -20.18 -0.10
CA ASN A 73 -13.96 -20.86 1.13
C ASN A 73 -13.65 -19.98 2.36
N LYS A 74 -14.69 -19.41 3.00
CA LYS A 74 -14.59 -18.53 4.18
C LYS A 74 -13.69 -19.06 5.32
N PRO A 75 -13.75 -20.35 5.72
CA PRO A 75 -12.81 -20.96 6.65
C PRO A 75 -11.31 -20.75 6.36
N GLN A 76 -10.93 -20.45 5.11
CA GLN A 76 -9.55 -20.22 4.71
C GLN A 76 -9.14 -18.74 4.79
N TRP A 77 -10.06 -17.84 5.11
CA TRP A 77 -9.74 -16.42 5.32
C TRP A 77 -8.75 -16.27 6.48
N GLY A 78 -7.76 -15.40 6.32
CA GLY A 78 -6.72 -15.23 7.34
C GLY A 78 -5.53 -16.18 7.21
N ILE A 79 -5.68 -17.32 6.52
CA ILE A 79 -4.62 -18.30 6.31
C ILE A 79 -3.78 -17.87 5.11
N VAL A 80 -2.50 -17.59 5.37
CA VAL A 80 -1.52 -17.25 4.33
C VAL A 80 -0.56 -18.41 4.18
N ASP A 81 -0.69 -19.15 3.08
CA ASP A 81 0.27 -20.17 2.68
C ASP A 81 1.09 -19.61 1.50
N LEU A 82 2.36 -19.30 1.76
CA LEU A 82 3.26 -18.70 0.77
C LEU A 82 3.87 -19.73 -0.18
N GLU A 83 3.82 -21.02 0.19
CA GLU A 83 4.36 -22.10 -0.63
C GLU A 83 3.31 -22.67 -1.59
N LYS A 84 2.02 -22.43 -1.30
CA LYS A 84 0.94 -22.81 -2.18
C LYS A 84 0.99 -22.00 -3.48
N PRO A 85 1.07 -22.66 -4.67
CA PRO A 85 1.02 -21.96 -5.94
C PRO A 85 -0.34 -21.27 -6.13
N LEU A 86 -0.33 -20.07 -6.73
CA LEU A 86 -1.55 -19.28 -6.99
C LEU A 86 -2.55 -20.03 -7.89
N SER A 87 -2.05 -20.74 -8.90
CA SER A 87 -2.80 -21.68 -9.72
C SER A 87 -1.84 -22.68 -10.33
N THR A 88 -2.30 -23.92 -10.54
CA THR A 88 -1.56 -24.97 -11.26
C THR A 88 -2.08 -25.20 -12.67
N THR A 89 -3.21 -24.58 -13.02
CA THR A 89 -3.95 -24.82 -14.28
C THR A 89 -4.10 -23.56 -15.12
N GLU A 90 -4.07 -22.38 -14.50
CA GLU A 90 -4.34 -21.09 -15.15
C GLU A 90 -3.16 -20.14 -15.01
N ILE A 91 -3.04 -19.21 -15.97
CA ILE A 91 -2.05 -18.14 -15.91
C ILE A 91 -2.57 -17.05 -14.96
N VAL A 92 -1.81 -16.77 -13.90
CA VAL A 92 -2.11 -15.71 -12.95
C VAL A 92 -1.08 -14.58 -13.11
N PRO A 93 -1.45 -13.39 -13.62
CA PRO A 93 -0.52 -12.28 -13.73
C PRO A 93 -0.15 -11.75 -12.35
N VAL A 94 1.13 -11.46 -12.15
CA VAL A 94 1.65 -10.84 -10.93
C VAL A 94 2.17 -9.46 -11.27
N ILE A 95 1.65 -8.44 -10.58
CA ILE A 95 2.05 -7.05 -10.76
C ILE A 95 2.99 -6.65 -9.62
N ILE A 96 4.21 -6.25 -9.96
CA ILE A 96 5.14 -5.62 -9.02
C ILE A 96 4.92 -4.11 -9.11
N PHE A 97 4.33 -3.53 -8.06
CA PHE A 97 3.98 -2.11 -8.01
C PHE A 97 4.94 -1.32 -7.11
N PHE A 98 5.40 -0.18 -7.60
CA PHE A 98 6.18 0.80 -6.84
C PHE A 98 5.37 2.09 -6.71
N HIS A 99 5.13 2.56 -5.48
CA HIS A 99 4.36 3.76 -5.24
C HIS A 99 5.12 5.02 -5.71
N GLY A 100 4.37 6.07 -6.07
CA GLY A 100 4.96 7.37 -6.39
C GLY A 100 5.38 8.17 -5.14
N GLY A 101 5.67 9.45 -5.34
CA GLY A 101 5.93 10.40 -4.26
C GLY A 101 5.52 11.81 -4.71
N SER A 102 4.99 12.62 -3.81
CA SER A 102 4.72 14.04 -4.03
C SER A 102 5.22 14.85 -2.84
#